data_AF-A0A372DEH6-F1
#
_entry.id   AF-A0A372DEH6-F1
#
_cell.length_a   1.000
_cell.length_b   1.000
_cell.length_c   1.000
_cell.angle_alpha   90.00
_cell.angle_beta   90.00
_cell.angle_gamma   90.00
#
_symmetry.space_group_name_H-M   'P 1'
#
loop_
_entity.id
_entity.type
_entity.pdbx_description
1 polymer ?
#
loop_
_entity_poly.entity_id
_entity_poly.type
_entity_poly.pdbx_seq_one_letter_code
_entity_poly.pdbx_strand_id
1 'polypeptide(L)'
;MFSTGLLGGCALLLRAIGQQAAALGDRWAPSWRLLGGIFTFLALDEWFSIHEILILPDLAKWAGLPGFLKQIWVIPAAIAVGWGAWRFWPFWRQLPPKLRGRSLLAGCLYVSGALLMEMVGGAYSADQGQQNLTYALLTVVEEVAEMLGTTLFLWALLVHLGSWSGKFSLVLNLGDRTLGDRTLGDRRDPQDPQQP
;
A
#
# COMPACT_ATOMS: atom_id res chain seq x y z
N MET A 1 -1.29 4.69 -12.71
CA MET A 1 -2.29 3.56 -12.71
C MET A 1 -1.83 2.31 -11.96
N PHE A 2 -0.68 1.70 -12.31
CA PHE A 2 -0.15 0.54 -11.56
C PHE A 2 0.24 0.91 -10.13
N SER A 3 0.92 2.05 -9.97
CA SER A 3 1.28 2.64 -8.67
C SER A 3 0.05 2.94 -7.80
N THR A 4 -1.08 3.35 -8.40
CA THR A 4 -2.37 3.52 -7.70
C THR A 4 -2.78 2.25 -6.96
N GLY A 5 -2.71 1.09 -7.64
CA GLY A 5 -3.08 -0.20 -7.07
C GLY A 5 -2.15 -0.61 -5.93
N LEU A 6 -0.86 -0.36 -6.07
CA LEU A 6 0.13 -0.63 -5.02
C LEU A 6 -0.10 0.24 -3.77
N LEU A 7 -0.29 1.54 -3.96
CA LEU A 7 -0.57 2.50 -2.89
C LEU A 7 -1.91 2.18 -2.20
N GLY A 8 -2.95 1.87 -2.98
CA GLY A 8 -4.25 1.43 -2.46
C GLY A 8 -4.15 0.12 -1.68
N GLY A 9 -3.36 -0.84 -2.16
CA GLY A 9 -3.07 -2.09 -1.45
C GLY A 9 -2.38 -1.83 -0.10
N CYS A 10 -1.37 -0.94 -0.09
CA CYS A 10 -0.71 -0.52 1.15
C CYS A 10 -1.71 0.14 2.11
N ALA A 11 -2.57 1.04 1.61
CA ALA A 11 -3.59 1.71 2.41
C ALA A 11 -4.55 0.72 3.09
N LEU A 12 -5.02 -0.29 2.35
CA LEU A 12 -5.90 -1.33 2.88
C LEU A 12 -5.20 -2.16 3.96
N LEU A 13 -3.97 -2.60 3.72
CA LEU A 13 -3.20 -3.39 4.70
C LEU A 13 -2.91 -2.58 5.97
N LEU A 14 -2.52 -1.31 5.84
CA LEU A 14 -2.29 -0.42 6.98
C LEU A 14 -3.55 -0.23 7.83
N ARG A 15 -4.71 -0.07 7.19
CA ARG A 15 -6.00 0.01 7.89
C ARG A 15 -6.35 -1.29 8.60
N ALA A 16 -6.14 -2.44 7.95
CA ALA A 16 -6.37 -3.75 8.55
C ALA A 16 -5.46 -3.99 9.77
N ILE A 17 -4.15 -3.74 9.64
CA ILE A 17 -3.18 -3.83 10.73
C ILE A 17 -3.58 -2.87 11.86
N GLY A 18 -4.00 -1.65 11.54
CA GLY A 18 -4.46 -0.67 12.53
C GLY A 18 -5.76 -1.04 13.24
N GLN A 19 -6.69 -1.73 12.57
CA GLN A 19 -7.90 -2.27 13.19
C GLN A 19 -7.57 -3.37 14.18
N GLN A 20 -6.67 -4.28 13.80
CA GLN A 20 -6.22 -5.36 14.68
C GLN A 20 -5.42 -4.82 15.88
N ALA A 21 -4.51 -3.87 15.65
CA ALA A 21 -3.79 -3.18 16.71
C ALA A 21 -4.76 -2.53 17.72
N ALA A 22 -5.84 -1.91 17.24
CA ALA A 22 -6.88 -1.34 18.11
C ALA A 22 -7.60 -2.40 18.93
N ALA A 23 -7.95 -3.55 18.32
CA ALA A 23 -8.60 -4.66 19.00
C ALA A 23 -7.72 -5.26 20.12
N LEU A 24 -6.39 -5.17 19.97
CA LEU A 24 -5.41 -5.60 20.97
C LEU A 24 -5.04 -4.51 22.00
N GLY A 25 -5.69 -3.34 21.95
CA GLY A 25 -5.39 -2.22 22.86
C GLY A 25 -4.05 -1.53 22.61
N ASP A 26 -3.46 -1.69 21.42
CA ASP A 26 -2.21 -1.02 21.06
C ASP A 26 -2.43 0.48 20.85
N ARG A 27 -1.71 1.30 21.64
CA ARG A 27 -1.69 2.76 21.56
C ARG A 27 -1.29 3.30 20.19
N TRP A 28 -0.64 2.51 19.34
CA TRP A 28 -0.22 2.91 17.99
C TRP A 28 -1.26 2.66 16.90
N ALA A 29 -2.40 2.07 17.21
CA ALA A 29 -3.49 1.88 16.25
C ALA A 29 -3.90 3.15 15.47
N PRO A 30 -3.95 4.36 16.08
CA PRO A 30 -4.22 5.59 15.33
C PRO A 30 -3.13 5.92 14.30
N SER A 31 -1.87 5.57 14.57
CA SER A 31 -0.75 5.84 13.64
C SER A 31 -0.85 4.96 12.40
N TRP A 32 -1.23 3.69 12.54
CA TRP A 32 -1.52 2.81 11.40
C TRP A 32 -2.66 3.34 10.53
N ARG A 33 -3.75 3.80 11.15
CA ARG A 33 -4.90 4.37 10.44
C ARG A 33 -4.54 5.67 9.71
N LEU A 34 -3.79 6.55 10.36
CA LEU A 34 -3.30 7.79 9.76
C LEU A 34 -2.41 7.50 8.55
N LEU A 35 -1.47 6.55 8.68
CA LEU A 35 -0.63 6.13 7.57
C LEU A 35 -1.46 5.54 6.42
N GLY A 36 -2.49 4.74 6.73
CA GLY A 36 -3.45 4.25 5.72
C GLY A 36 -4.21 5.39 5.02
N GLY A 37 -4.55 6.46 5.74
CA GLY A 37 -5.13 7.68 5.16
C GLY A 37 -4.16 8.41 4.23
N ILE A 38 -2.89 8.55 4.63
CA ILE A 38 -1.83 9.13 3.80
C ILE A 38 -1.65 8.32 2.51
N PHE A 39 -1.55 6.99 2.59
CA PHE A 39 -1.42 6.14 1.40
C PHE A 39 -2.68 6.18 0.51
N THR A 40 -3.86 6.40 1.10
CA THR A 40 -5.09 6.63 0.31
C THR A 40 -4.99 7.94 -0.45
N PHE A 41 -4.52 9.01 0.20
CA PHE A 41 -4.28 10.29 -0.47
C PHE A 41 -3.26 10.16 -1.60
N LEU A 42 -2.13 9.48 -1.38
CA LEU A 42 -1.13 9.21 -2.42
C LEU A 42 -1.72 8.41 -3.58
N ALA A 43 -2.58 7.41 -3.31
CA ALA A 43 -3.24 6.66 -4.37
C ALA A 43 -4.19 7.54 -5.20
N LEU A 44 -4.88 8.51 -4.58
CA LEU A 44 -5.73 9.46 -5.28
C LEU A 44 -4.92 10.47 -6.09
N ASP A 45 -3.83 10.98 -5.51
CA ASP A 45 -2.89 11.86 -6.21
C ASP A 45 -2.37 11.21 -7.50
N GLU A 46 -1.92 9.96 -7.41
CA GLU A 46 -1.47 9.15 -8.56
C GLU A 46 -2.61 8.81 -9.55
N TRP A 47 -3.87 8.74 -9.10
CA TRP A 47 -5.00 8.48 -10.01
C TRP A 47 -5.38 9.71 -10.82
N PHE A 48 -5.33 10.88 -10.19
CA PHE A 48 -5.73 12.16 -10.76
C PHE A 48 -4.55 12.99 -11.26
N SER A 49 -3.32 12.49 -11.10
CA SER A 49 -2.07 13.19 -11.34
C SER A 49 -2.06 14.60 -10.73
N ILE A 50 -2.48 14.73 -9.46
CA ILE A 50 -2.68 16.06 -8.84
C ILE A 50 -1.36 16.83 -8.74
N HIS A 51 -0.27 16.15 -8.39
CA HIS A 51 1.07 16.74 -8.37
C HIS A 51 1.53 17.23 -9.76
N GLU A 52 1.10 16.60 -10.85
CA GLU A 52 1.38 17.08 -12.21
C GLU A 52 0.61 18.37 -12.54
N ILE A 53 -0.62 18.53 -12.05
CA ILE A 53 -1.41 19.78 -12.21
C ILE A 53 -0.70 20.95 -11.53
N LEU A 54 0.07 20.69 -10.48
CA LEU A 54 0.84 21.67 -9.73
C LEU A 54 2.22 21.98 -10.35
N ILE A 55 2.53 21.37 -11.49
CA ILE A 55 3.62 21.79 -12.39
C ILE A 55 3.13 23.04 -13.12
N LEU A 56 3.18 24.18 -12.44
CA LEU A 56 2.81 25.49 -12.97
C LEU A 56 4.08 26.24 -13.41
N PRO A 57 4.57 26.05 -14.65
CA PRO A 57 5.82 26.65 -15.11
C PRO A 57 5.79 28.18 -15.09
N ASP A 58 4.61 28.77 -15.27
CA ASP A 58 4.44 30.23 -15.28
C ASP A 58 4.50 30.82 -13.86
N LEU A 59 3.97 30.10 -12.86
CA LEU A 59 4.06 30.51 -11.46
C LEU A 59 5.49 30.39 -10.94
N ALA A 60 6.20 29.33 -11.31
CA ALA A 60 7.61 29.16 -10.94
C ALA A 60 8.52 30.24 -11.55
N LYS A 61 8.26 30.64 -12.80
CA LYS A 61 8.95 31.76 -13.46
C LYS A 61 8.64 33.09 -12.79
N TRP A 62 7.38 33.35 -12.43
CA TRP A 62 6.98 34.58 -11.74
C TRP A 62 7.57 34.67 -10.33
N ALA A 63 7.68 33.54 -9.62
CA ALA A 63 8.27 33.45 -8.28
C ALA A 63 9.81 33.46 -8.27
N GLY A 64 10.47 33.45 -9.43
CA GLY A 64 11.94 33.43 -9.53
C GLY A 64 12.58 32.17 -8.93
N LEU A 65 11.85 31.05 -8.92
CA LEU A 65 12.33 29.82 -8.30
C LEU A 65 13.48 29.20 -9.13
N PRO A 66 14.52 28.65 -8.48
CA PRO A 66 15.60 27.96 -9.17
C PRO A 66 15.06 26.72 -9.91
N GLY A 67 15.73 26.27 -10.97
CA GLY A 67 15.24 25.21 -11.88
C GLY A 67 14.82 23.92 -11.17
N PHE A 68 15.48 23.54 -10.07
CA PHE A 68 15.14 22.36 -9.27
C PHE A 68 13.84 22.50 -8.43
N LEU A 69 13.29 23.72 -8.28
CA LEU A 69 12.00 24.01 -7.61
C LEU A 69 10.93 24.49 -8.58
N LYS A 70 11.11 24.29 -9.90
CA LYS A 70 10.03 24.56 -10.88
C LYS A 70 8.75 23.80 -10.54
N GLN A 71 8.92 22.65 -9.92
CA GLN A 71 7.88 21.78 -9.42
C GLN A 71 7.47 22.28 -8.04
N ILE A 72 6.51 23.20 -8.01
CA ILE A 72 6.12 23.92 -6.79
C ILE A 72 5.65 22.95 -5.71
N TRP A 73 5.07 21.81 -6.10
CA TRP A 73 4.59 20.76 -5.19
C TRP A 73 5.71 20.08 -4.37
N VAL A 74 6.98 20.17 -4.81
CA VAL A 74 8.13 19.63 -4.07
C VAL A 74 8.26 20.27 -2.68
N ILE A 75 7.92 21.55 -2.54
CA ILE A 75 7.99 22.26 -1.25
C ILE A 75 6.98 21.69 -0.24
N PRO A 76 5.65 21.64 -0.51
CA PRO A 76 4.71 21.02 0.40
C PRO A 76 4.99 19.52 0.61
N ALA A 77 5.48 18.80 -0.40
CA ALA A 77 5.87 17.41 -0.24
C ALA A 77 7.06 17.24 0.72
N ALA A 78 8.11 18.06 0.60
CA ALA A 78 9.27 18.03 1.51
C ALA A 78 8.86 18.35 2.95
N ILE A 79 7.96 19.31 3.15
CA ILE A 79 7.40 19.64 4.47
C ILE A 79 6.60 18.44 5.01
N ALA A 80 5.75 17.82 4.18
CA ALA A 80 4.95 16.65 4.58
C ALA A 80 5.83 15.45 4.95
N VAL A 81 6.91 15.19 4.20
CA VAL A 81 7.89 14.14 4.50
C VAL A 81 8.61 14.44 5.80
N GLY A 82 9.07 15.66 6.02
CA GLY A 82 9.75 16.08 7.26
C GLY A 82 8.83 15.95 8.48
N TRP A 83 7.59 16.42 8.37
CA TRP A 83 6.58 16.26 9.40
C TRP A 83 6.26 14.78 9.66
N GLY A 84 6.11 13.99 8.60
CA GLY A 84 5.84 12.55 8.68
C GLY A 84 6.98 11.82 9.41
N ALA A 85 8.23 12.08 9.02
CA ALA A 85 9.41 11.52 9.67
C ALA A 85 9.41 11.83 11.17
N TRP A 86 9.17 13.09 11.56
CA TRP A 86 9.09 13.49 12.97
C TRP A 86 7.91 12.82 13.71
N ARG A 87 6.70 12.88 13.13
CA ARG A 87 5.46 12.40 13.76
C ARG A 87 5.41 10.87 13.90
N PHE A 88 5.97 10.14 12.94
CA PHE A 88 5.99 8.69 12.92
C PHE A 88 7.28 8.09 13.49
N TRP A 89 8.30 8.89 13.83
CA TRP A 89 9.55 8.37 14.41
C TRP A 89 9.35 7.48 15.65
N PRO A 90 8.54 7.87 16.67
CA PRO A 90 8.34 7.03 17.86
C PRO A 90 7.62 5.73 17.53
N PHE A 91 6.64 5.79 16.61
CA PHE A 91 5.89 4.65 16.11
C PHE A 91 6.81 3.68 15.36
N TRP A 92 7.60 4.18 14.43
CA TRP A 92 8.53 3.41 13.61
C TRP A 92 9.56 2.65 14.46
N ARG A 93 10.08 3.29 15.53
CA ARG A 93 11.01 2.64 16.46
C ARG A 93 10.43 1.43 17.20
N GLN A 94 9.11 1.39 17.38
CA GLN A 94 8.39 0.31 18.05
C GLN A 94 8.00 -0.84 17.12
N LEU A 95 8.14 -0.67 15.80
CA LEU A 95 7.88 -1.74 14.85
C LEU A 95 8.87 -2.90 15.01
N PRO A 96 8.46 -4.14 14.70
CA PRO A 96 9.36 -5.29 14.66
C PRO A 96 10.59 -4.99 13.78
N PRO A 97 11.82 -5.43 14.15
CA PRO A 97 13.05 -5.05 13.45
C PRO A 97 13.02 -5.32 11.93
N LYS A 98 12.40 -6.43 11.52
CA LYS A 98 12.25 -6.78 10.10
C LYS A 98 11.36 -5.80 9.34
N LEU A 99 10.21 -5.42 9.93
CA LEU A 99 9.31 -4.45 9.30
C LEU A 99 9.93 -3.06 9.28
N ARG A 100 10.58 -2.67 10.38
CA ARG A 100 11.25 -1.38 10.54
C ARG A 100 12.31 -1.13 9.46
N GLY A 101 13.19 -2.11 9.21
CA GLY A 101 14.24 -1.98 8.19
C GLY A 101 13.66 -1.92 6.77
N ARG A 102 12.67 -2.77 6.47
CA ARG A 102 12.02 -2.81 5.15
C ARG A 102 11.22 -1.55 4.86
N SER A 103 10.49 -1.03 5.85
CA SER A 103 9.71 0.21 5.70
C SER A 103 10.60 1.43 5.52
N LEU A 104 11.77 1.48 6.19
CA LEU A 104 12.74 2.55 5.99
C LEU A 104 13.33 2.51 4.57
N LEU A 105 13.78 1.34 4.12
CA LEU A 105 14.32 1.19 2.76
C LEU A 105 13.27 1.55 1.70
N ALA A 106 12.04 1.08 1.89
CA ALA A 106 10.92 1.40 1.00
C ALA A 106 10.62 2.90 0.97
N GLY A 107 10.57 3.55 2.14
CA GLY A 107 10.36 4.99 2.25
C GLY A 107 11.49 5.79 1.60
N CYS A 108 12.75 5.40 1.79
CA CYS A 108 13.89 6.04 1.14
C CYS A 108 13.81 5.94 -0.38
N LEU A 109 13.51 4.74 -0.92
CA LEU A 109 13.35 4.55 -2.37
C LEU A 109 12.22 5.42 -2.93
N TYR A 110 11.03 5.35 -2.30
CA TYR A 110 9.86 6.11 -2.75
C TYR A 110 10.11 7.63 -2.70
N VAL A 111 10.59 8.16 -1.57
CA VAL A 111 10.87 9.61 -1.42
C VAL A 111 12.00 10.05 -2.35
N SER A 112 13.00 9.21 -2.60
CA SER A 112 14.07 9.55 -3.55
C SER A 112 13.58 9.60 -4.99
N GLY A 113 12.64 8.74 -5.39
CA GLY A 113 11.91 8.88 -6.66
C GLY A 113 11.11 10.18 -6.65
N ALA A 114 10.07 10.23 -5.82
CA ALA A 114 9.08 11.30 -5.82
C ALA A 114 9.62 12.72 -5.63
N LEU A 115 10.62 12.93 -4.76
CA LEU A 115 11.13 14.27 -4.48
C LEU A 115 12.45 14.54 -5.22
N LEU A 116 13.44 13.64 -5.10
CA LEU A 116 14.76 13.94 -5.66
C LEU A 116 14.77 13.84 -7.18
N MET A 117 14.09 12.86 -7.77
CA MET A 117 14.05 12.77 -9.23
C MET A 117 13.22 13.89 -9.85
N GLU A 118 12.14 14.32 -9.21
CA GLU A 118 11.40 15.52 -9.64
C GLU A 118 12.25 16.80 -9.59
N MET A 119 13.08 16.96 -8.55
CA MET A 119 14.05 18.07 -8.51
C MET A 119 15.08 17.99 -9.64
N VAL A 120 15.57 16.78 -9.96
CA VAL A 120 16.52 16.55 -11.05
C VAL A 120 15.86 16.78 -12.42
N GLY A 121 14.64 16.28 -12.64
CA GLY A 121 13.85 16.48 -13.84
C GLY A 121 13.48 17.95 -14.04
N GLY A 122 13.10 18.65 -12.96
CA GLY A 122 12.87 20.09 -12.95
C GLY A 122 14.10 20.89 -13.36
N ALA A 123 15.27 20.59 -12.77
CA ALA A 123 16.54 21.23 -13.11
C ALA A 123 16.92 20.97 -14.57
N TYR A 124 16.80 19.73 -15.04
CA TYR A 124 17.14 19.38 -16.42
C TYR A 124 16.18 20.03 -17.44
N SER A 125 14.88 20.01 -17.17
CA SER A 125 13.87 20.60 -18.05
C SER A 125 13.91 22.14 -18.09
N ALA A 126 14.55 22.78 -17.10
CA ALA A 126 14.77 24.22 -17.11
C ALA A 126 15.66 24.66 -18.27
N ASP A 127 16.69 23.87 -18.59
CA ASP A 127 17.68 24.21 -19.61
C ASP A 127 17.39 23.53 -20.96
N GLN A 128 16.95 22.27 -20.94
CA GLN A 128 16.83 21.42 -22.14
C GLN A 128 15.38 21.16 -22.58
N GLY A 129 14.40 21.66 -21.82
CA GLY A 129 12.99 21.33 -22.02
C GLY A 129 12.64 19.88 -21.71
N GLN A 130 11.36 19.52 -21.89
CA GLN A 130 10.82 18.19 -21.56
C GLN A 130 10.74 17.25 -22.77
N GLN A 131 10.79 17.78 -24.01
CA GLN A 131 10.61 17.00 -25.24
C GLN A 131 11.92 16.39 -25.73
N ASN A 132 12.57 15.58 -24.90
CA ASN A 132 13.79 14.87 -25.28
C ASN A 132 13.91 13.51 -24.56
N LEU A 133 14.73 12.64 -25.15
CA LEU A 133 14.92 11.27 -24.65
C LEU A 133 15.45 11.23 -23.22
N THR A 134 16.33 12.16 -22.86
CA THR A 134 16.94 12.21 -21.53
C THR A 134 15.90 12.50 -20.45
N TYR A 135 15.01 13.48 -20.69
CA TYR A 135 13.91 13.77 -19.75
C TYR A 135 13.00 12.55 -19.60
N ALA A 136 12.65 11.88 -20.70
CA ALA A 136 11.86 10.65 -20.64
C ALA A 136 12.56 9.54 -19.82
N LEU A 137 13.88 9.39 -19.93
CA LEU A 137 14.64 8.43 -19.13
C LEU A 137 14.67 8.80 -17.64
N LEU A 138 14.76 10.09 -17.31
CA LEU A 138 14.70 10.57 -15.92
C LEU A 138 13.34 10.22 -15.30
N THR A 139 12.24 10.48 -16.02
CA THR A 139 10.88 10.10 -15.60
C THR A 139 10.74 8.59 -15.44
N VAL A 140 11.32 7.78 -16.32
CA VAL A 140 11.30 6.31 -16.15
C VAL A 140 12.02 5.88 -14.87
N VAL A 141 13.16 6.49 -14.55
CA VAL A 141 13.90 6.17 -13.32
C VAL A 141 13.11 6.56 -12.07
N GLU A 142 12.47 7.72 -12.10
CA GLU A 142 11.55 8.21 -11.06
C GLU A 142 10.42 7.21 -10.79
N GLU A 143 9.64 6.89 -11.82
CA GLU A 143 8.51 5.97 -11.78
C GLU A 143 8.93 4.58 -11.26
N VAL A 144 10.05 4.05 -11.74
CA VAL A 144 10.56 2.76 -11.30
C VAL A 144 10.98 2.81 -9.83
N ALA A 145 11.62 3.89 -9.36
CA ALA A 145 12.00 4.04 -7.96
C ALA A 145 10.77 4.08 -7.04
N GLU A 146 9.72 4.80 -7.44
CA GLU A 146 8.45 4.86 -6.71
C GLU A 146 7.73 3.51 -6.65
N MET A 147 7.62 2.84 -7.79
CA MET A 147 7.02 1.50 -7.88
C MET A 147 7.79 0.49 -7.04
N LEU A 148 9.12 0.51 -7.07
CA LEU A 148 9.97 -0.38 -6.27
C LEU A 148 9.84 -0.11 -4.77
N GLY A 149 9.88 1.16 -4.37
CA GLY A 149 9.66 1.58 -2.98
C GLY A 149 8.31 1.11 -2.46
N THR A 150 7.24 1.37 -3.22
CA THR A 150 5.88 0.99 -2.84
C THR A 150 5.68 -0.52 -2.81
N THR A 151 6.24 -1.25 -3.79
CA THR A 151 6.17 -2.72 -3.83
C THR A 151 6.90 -3.34 -2.64
N LEU A 152 8.08 -2.81 -2.28
CA LEU A 152 8.83 -3.26 -1.10
C LEU A 152 8.03 -3.02 0.18
N PHE A 153 7.35 -1.87 0.28
CA PHE A 153 6.51 -1.58 1.43
C PHE A 153 5.30 -2.50 1.53
N LEU A 154 4.59 -2.71 0.42
CA LEU A 154 3.47 -3.65 0.33
C LEU A 154 3.88 -5.05 0.77
N TRP A 155 4.99 -5.54 0.24
CA TRP A 155 5.56 -6.83 0.63
C TRP A 155 5.90 -6.88 2.13
N ALA A 156 6.48 -5.80 2.68
CA ALA A 156 6.80 -5.73 4.10
C ALA A 156 5.54 -5.83 4.99
N LEU A 157 4.44 -5.18 4.59
CA LEU A 157 3.15 -5.24 5.27
C LEU A 157 2.53 -6.65 5.18
N LEU A 158 2.57 -7.27 4.00
CA LEU A 158 2.08 -8.64 3.80
C LEU A 158 2.84 -9.65 4.66
N VAL A 159 4.17 -9.57 4.70
CA VAL A 159 4.98 -10.45 5.56
C VAL A 159 4.70 -10.20 7.04
N HIS A 160 4.47 -8.95 7.43
CA HIS A 160 4.09 -8.62 8.80
C HIS A 160 2.75 -9.26 9.17
N LEU A 161 1.73 -9.13 8.31
CA LEU A 161 0.42 -9.73 8.52
C LEU A 161 0.48 -11.27 8.55
N GLY A 162 1.25 -11.87 7.62
CA GLY A 162 1.45 -13.32 7.56
C GLY A 162 2.18 -13.89 8.79
N SER A 163 3.00 -13.08 9.47
CA SER A 163 3.65 -13.48 10.72
C SER A 163 2.68 -13.54 11.91
N TRP A 164 1.49 -12.95 11.79
CA TRP A 164 0.44 -12.98 12.82
C TRP A 164 -0.54 -14.13 12.60
N SER A 165 -0.72 -14.57 11.36
CA SER A 165 -1.53 -15.72 11.03
C SER A 165 -0.79 -17.02 11.34
N GLY A 166 -0.78 -17.42 12.60
CA GLY A 166 -0.68 -18.83 12.93
C GLY A 166 -1.84 -19.55 12.23
N LYS A 167 -1.55 -20.21 11.10
CA LYS A 167 -2.45 -21.10 10.33
C LYS A 167 -3.84 -20.51 10.05
N PHE A 168 -4.00 -19.79 8.94
CA PHE A 168 -5.33 -19.65 8.33
C PHE A 168 -5.82 -21.05 7.90
N SER A 169 -6.58 -21.73 8.76
CA SER A 169 -7.33 -22.91 8.39
C SER A 169 -8.65 -22.44 7.79
N LEU A 170 -8.72 -22.35 6.46
CA LEU A 170 -9.97 -22.14 5.76
C LEU A 170 -10.80 -23.42 5.87
N VAL A 171 -11.70 -23.48 6.86
CA VAL A 171 -12.67 -24.58 6.98
C VAL A 171 -13.79 -24.31 5.98
N LEU A 172 -13.69 -24.91 4.79
CA LEU A 172 -14.80 -24.96 3.83
C LEU A 172 -15.79 -26.03 4.30
N ASN A 173 -16.85 -25.59 4.97
CA ASN A 173 -17.99 -26.46 5.27
C ASN A 173 -18.83 -26.58 4.00
N LEU A 174 -18.54 -27.61 3.19
CA LEU A 174 -19.40 -28.02 2.09
C LEU A 174 -20.63 -28.70 2.71
N GLY A 175 -21.73 -27.95 2.76
CA GLY A 175 -22.98 -28.37 3.38
C GLY A 175 -23.44 -29.77 2.98
N ASP A 176 -24.09 -30.41 3.95
CA ASP A 176 -24.62 -31.76 3.93
C ASP A 176 -25.23 -32.18 2.59
N ARG A 177 -24.53 -33.07 1.88
CA ARG A 177 -25.23 -34.06 1.04
C ARG A 177 -25.38 -35.31 1.88
N THR A 178 -26.51 -35.40 2.57
CA THR A 178 -27.07 -36.68 2.99
C THR A 178 -27.25 -37.54 1.74
N LEU A 179 -26.36 -38.52 1.54
CA LEU A 179 -26.65 -39.66 0.67
C LEU A 179 -27.74 -40.47 1.38
N GLY A 180 -28.99 -40.08 1.15
CA GLY A 180 -30.17 -40.84 1.50
C GLY A 180 -30.21 -42.12 0.69
N ASP A 181 -29.70 -43.18 1.32
CA ASP A 181 -30.22 -44.55 1.31
C ASP A 181 -31.23 -44.88 0.18
N ARG A 182 -30.74 -45.52 -0.88
CA ARG A 182 -31.60 -46.20 -1.85
C ARG A 182 -32.02 -47.54 -1.24
N THR A 183 -33.20 -47.51 -0.63
CA THR A 183 -34.17 -48.60 -0.46
C THR A 183 -33.75 -49.95 -1.05
N LEU A 184 -33.26 -50.83 -0.19
CA LEU A 184 -33.31 -52.27 -0.40
C LEU A 184 -34.78 -52.70 -0.37
N GLY A 185 -35.32 -53.04 -1.53
CA GLY A 185 -36.43 -53.96 -1.59
C GLY A 185 -35.91 -55.36 -1.33
N ASP A 186 -36.37 -56.04 -0.29
CA ASP A 186 -36.68 -57.46 -0.42
C ASP A 186 -37.68 -57.94 0.65
N ARG A 187 -38.73 -58.58 0.12
CA ARG A 187 -39.59 -59.63 0.69
C ARG A 187 -40.27 -59.49 2.07
N ARG A 188 -41.59 -59.37 1.97
CA ARG A 188 -42.58 -60.00 2.86
C ARG A 188 -42.36 -61.53 2.90
N ASP A 189 -42.49 -62.12 4.07
CA ASP A 189 -43.37 -63.29 4.24
C ASP A 189 -43.91 -63.37 5.70
N PRO A 190 -45.21 -63.60 5.91
CA PRO A 190 -45.83 -63.71 7.23
C PRO A 190 -46.11 -65.17 7.60
N GLN A 191 -45.80 -65.59 8.85
CA GLN A 191 -46.49 -66.68 9.56
C GLN A 191 -46.01 -66.76 11.03
N ASP A 192 -46.86 -66.22 11.92
CA ASP A 192 -47.51 -66.82 13.12
C ASP A 192 -47.02 -68.19 13.67
N PRO A 193 -47.41 -68.65 14.88
CA PRO A 193 -47.78 -68.00 16.16
C PRO A 193 -47.07 -68.67 17.39
N GLN A 194 -47.45 -68.21 18.59
CA GLN A 194 -47.52 -68.95 19.88
C GLN A 194 -46.37 -68.76 20.89
N GLN A 195 -46.62 -67.84 21.85
CA GLN A 195 -46.82 -68.09 23.30
C GLN A 195 -46.44 -69.46 23.89
N PRO A 196 -46.15 -69.56 25.21
CA PRO A 196 -46.57 -68.65 26.30
C PRO A 196 -45.44 -67.88 26.99
#